data_AF-A0A6M7WLH7-F1
#
_entry.id   AF-A0A6M7WLH7-F1
#
_cell.length_a   1.000
_cell.length_b   1.000
_cell.length_c   1.000
_cell.angle_alpha   90.00
_cell.angle_beta   90.00
_cell.angle_gamma   90.00
#
_symmetry.space_group_name_H-M   'P 1'
#
loop_
_entity.id
_entity.type
_entity.pdbx_description
1 polymer ?
#
loop_
_entity_poly.entity_id
_entity_poly.type
_entity_poly.pdbx_seq_one_letter_code
_entity_poly.pdbx_strand_id
1 'polypeptide(L)'
;MLSVLIETRNDEEGLARTLGSLIGGAVEGVVREVVICDTGSTDQTHRVAEHAGCHYVASGGIAAGIRQAKGDWLLLLEPGARLVEGWIEAVASHTARQTMAARFSRARGSRTSFLARVFSGNRALADGLVISKRQAASLSKSAGSAEALARGLATKKLDAEIWVAPPKQQRRAPK
;
A
#
# COMPACT_ATOMS: atom_id res chain seq x y z
N MET A 1 9.57 1.20 13.63
CA MET A 1 9.60 2.06 12.42
C MET A 1 8.98 1.33 11.24
N LEU A 2 8.26 2.06 10.38
CA LEU A 2 7.42 1.52 9.32
C LEU A 2 8.11 1.61 7.95
N SER A 3 8.12 0.53 7.16
CA SER A 3 8.43 0.60 5.72
C SER A 3 7.12 0.55 4.93
N VAL A 4 6.90 1.48 4.02
CA VAL A 4 5.72 1.46 3.14
C VAL A 4 6.06 0.71 1.87
N LEU A 5 5.21 -0.21 1.43
CA LEU A 5 5.40 -0.99 0.20
C LEU A 5 4.23 -0.72 -0.75
N ILE A 6 4.55 -0.39 -2.00
CA ILE A 6 3.55 -0.14 -3.04
C ILE A 6 3.93 -1.00 -4.25
N GLU A 7 3.11 -2.00 -4.56
CA GLU A 7 3.25 -2.78 -5.80
C GLU A 7 2.50 -2.07 -6.93
N THR A 8 3.17 -1.83 -8.05
CA THR A 8 2.64 -0.98 -9.11
C THR A 8 2.97 -1.48 -10.52
N ARG A 9 2.17 -1.02 -11.48
CA ARG A 9 2.35 -1.21 -12.92
C ARG A 9 1.60 -0.11 -13.67
N ASN A 10 2.32 0.71 -14.42
CA ASN A 10 1.75 1.76 -15.26
C ASN A 10 0.75 2.66 -14.52
N ASP A 11 1.16 3.20 -13.36
CA ASP A 11 0.29 4.01 -12.50
C ASP A 11 1.03 5.19 -11.88
N GLU A 12 1.72 5.96 -12.72
CA GLU A 12 2.51 7.13 -12.30
C GLU A 12 1.69 8.15 -11.49
N GLU A 13 0.45 8.45 -11.90
CA GLU A 13 -0.40 9.39 -11.19
C GLU A 13 -0.93 8.82 -9.87
N GLY A 14 -1.36 7.55 -9.85
CA GLY A 14 -1.83 6.90 -8.63
C GLY A 14 -0.71 6.84 -7.61
N LEU A 15 0.49 6.44 -8.05
CA LEU A 15 1.67 6.42 -7.21
C LEU A 15 1.96 7.80 -6.62
N ALA A 16 2.02 8.85 -7.44
CA ALA A 16 2.26 10.21 -6.97
C ALA A 16 1.23 10.67 -5.91
N ARG A 17 -0.06 10.36 -6.13
CA ARG A 17 -1.13 10.66 -5.16
C ARG A 17 -0.92 9.95 -3.82
N THR A 18 -0.54 8.68 -3.84
CA THR A 18 -0.26 7.94 -2.60
C THR A 18 0.95 8.49 -1.88
N LEU A 19 2.05 8.73 -2.60
CA LEU A 19 3.28 9.29 -2.04
C LEU A 19 3.04 10.64 -1.36
N GLY A 20 2.21 11.51 -1.94
CA GLY A 20 1.83 12.78 -1.33
C GLY A 20 1.19 12.62 0.06
N SER A 21 0.38 11.58 0.27
CA SER A 21 -0.23 11.32 1.58
C SER A 21 0.73 10.78 2.64
N LEU A 22 1.93 10.33 2.24
CA LEU A 22 2.95 9.77 3.13
C LEU A 22 3.95 10.82 3.63
N ILE A 23 3.95 12.03 3.06
CA ILE A 23 4.92 13.09 3.38
C ILE A 23 4.93 13.39 4.88
N GLY A 24 3.77 13.57 5.51
CA GLY A 24 3.68 13.81 6.95
C GLY A 24 4.33 12.70 7.78
N GLY A 25 4.07 11.43 7.42
CA GLY A 25 4.66 10.28 8.10
C GLY A 25 6.17 10.18 7.92
N ALA A 26 6.71 10.65 6.80
CA ALA A 26 8.16 10.73 6.58
C ALA A 26 8.79 11.87 7.40
N VAL A 27 8.16 13.04 7.43
CA VAL A 27 8.60 14.21 8.21
C VAL A 27 8.60 13.90 9.71
N GLU A 28 7.57 13.21 10.21
CA GLU A 28 7.47 12.79 11.62
C GLU A 28 8.35 11.57 11.96
N GLY A 29 9.06 11.00 10.99
CA GLY A 29 9.99 9.88 11.20
C GLY A 29 9.32 8.52 11.43
N VAL A 30 7.99 8.42 11.29
CA VAL A 30 7.25 7.15 11.40
C VAL A 30 7.50 6.27 10.18
N VAL A 31 7.49 6.87 8.98
CA VAL A 31 7.84 6.23 7.71
C VAL A 31 9.34 6.28 7.53
N ARG A 32 9.99 5.11 7.65
CA ARG A 32 11.43 4.94 7.45
C ARG A 32 11.84 5.07 6.00
N GLU A 33 11.03 4.51 5.13
CA GLU A 33 11.25 4.49 3.68
C GLU A 33 9.97 4.05 2.97
N VAL A 34 9.93 4.31 1.67
CA VAL A 34 8.93 3.78 0.76
C VAL A 34 9.62 2.89 -0.27
N VAL A 35 9.14 1.67 -0.44
CA VAL A 35 9.64 0.68 -1.39
C VAL A 35 8.61 0.47 -2.49
N ILE A 36 8.99 0.81 -3.72
CA ILE A 36 8.15 0.63 -4.90
C ILE A 36 8.51 -0.69 -5.58
N CYS A 37 7.56 -1.62 -5.61
CA CYS A 37 7.72 -2.91 -6.26
C CYS A 37 7.08 -2.85 -7.64
N ASP A 38 7.88 -2.59 -8.65
CA ASP A 38 7.39 -2.48 -10.01
C ASP A 38 7.25 -3.85 -10.68
N THR A 39 6.20 -4.00 -11.50
CA THR A 39 5.90 -5.25 -12.21
C THR A 39 5.95 -5.09 -13.74
N GLY A 40 6.85 -4.22 -14.21
CA GLY A 40 7.11 -3.97 -15.63
C GLY A 40 6.32 -2.78 -16.16
N SER A 41 6.46 -1.62 -15.51
CA SER A 41 5.94 -0.35 -15.99
C SER A 41 6.74 0.13 -17.21
N THR A 42 6.02 0.73 -18.14
CA THR A 42 6.52 1.36 -19.38
C THR A 42 6.20 2.86 -19.41
N ASP A 43 5.51 3.38 -18.39
CA ASP A 43 5.25 4.81 -18.18
C ASP A 43 6.34 5.45 -17.30
N GLN A 44 6.07 6.64 -16.76
CA GLN A 44 6.99 7.39 -15.90
C GLN A 44 6.95 6.96 -14.43
N THR A 45 6.37 5.79 -14.10
CA THR A 45 6.32 5.28 -12.72
C THR A 45 7.71 5.26 -12.05
N HIS A 46 8.75 4.86 -12.78
CA HIS A 46 10.13 4.87 -12.29
C HIS A 46 10.62 6.27 -11.90
N ARG A 47 10.32 7.30 -12.71
CA ARG A 47 10.69 8.69 -12.43
C ARG A 47 9.96 9.24 -11.22
N VAL A 48 8.68 8.89 -11.04
CA VAL A 48 7.92 9.28 -9.86
C VAL A 48 8.58 8.73 -8.59
N ALA A 49 8.97 7.45 -8.61
CA ALA A 49 9.66 6.83 -7.48
C ALA A 49 11.04 7.47 -7.20
N GLU A 50 11.83 7.71 -8.25
CA GLU A 50 13.16 8.32 -8.17
C GLU A 50 13.09 9.75 -7.61
N HIS A 51 12.23 10.61 -8.17
CA HIS A 51 12.07 11.99 -7.70
C HIS A 51 11.53 12.08 -6.26
N ALA A 52 10.73 11.10 -5.84
CA ALA A 52 10.24 11.02 -4.46
C ALA A 52 11.25 10.37 -3.49
N GLY A 53 12.45 10.00 -3.95
CA GLY A 53 13.48 9.36 -3.12
C GLY A 53 13.08 7.96 -2.62
N CYS A 54 12.20 7.27 -3.33
CA CYS A 54 11.75 5.93 -2.96
C CYS A 54 12.77 4.87 -3.37
N HIS A 55 12.81 3.76 -2.62
CA HIS A 55 13.58 2.59 -3.02
C HIS A 55 12.85 1.82 -4.11
N TYR A 56 13.40 1.79 -5.33
CA TYR A 56 12.76 1.18 -6.49
C TYR A 56 13.24 -0.26 -6.71
N VAL A 57 12.29 -1.20 -6.75
CA VAL A 57 12.52 -2.63 -6.97
C VAL A 57 11.89 -3.03 -8.29
N ALA A 58 12.72 -3.13 -9.34
CA ALA A 58 12.28 -3.38 -10.71
C ALA A 58 11.90 -4.84 -11.01
N SER A 59 12.30 -5.78 -10.15
CA SER A 59 12.02 -7.22 -10.35
C SER A 59 11.85 -7.98 -9.04
N GLY A 60 11.18 -9.14 -9.11
CA GLY A 60 10.92 -10.00 -7.96
C GLY A 60 9.69 -9.60 -7.11
N GLY A 61 8.97 -8.56 -7.54
CA GLY A 61 7.66 -8.14 -7.01
C GLY A 61 7.67 -7.84 -5.50
N ILE A 62 6.49 -7.94 -4.88
CA ILE A 62 6.34 -7.62 -3.46
C ILE A 62 7.27 -8.42 -2.54
N ALA A 63 7.61 -9.66 -2.88
CA ALA A 63 8.50 -10.49 -2.08
C ALA A 63 9.92 -9.91 -2.02
N ALA A 64 10.41 -9.37 -3.14
CA ALA A 64 11.70 -8.67 -3.17
C ALA A 64 11.64 -7.37 -2.36
N GLY A 65 10.53 -6.63 -2.41
CA GLY A 65 10.32 -5.45 -1.58
C GLY A 65 10.33 -5.76 -0.09
N ILE A 66 9.61 -6.81 0.34
CA ILE A 66 9.57 -7.25 1.75
C ILE A 66 10.96 -7.62 2.27
N ARG A 67 11.78 -8.30 1.47
CA ARG A 67 13.16 -8.64 1.87
C ARG A 67 14.01 -7.39 2.11
N GLN A 68 13.87 -6.39 1.25
CA GLN A 68 14.67 -5.15 1.27
C GLN A 68 14.15 -4.12 2.28
N ALA A 69 12.89 -4.20 2.69
CA ALA A 69 12.28 -3.32 3.68
C ALA A 69 13.07 -3.32 5.01
N LYS A 70 13.35 -2.13 5.55
CA LYS A 70 14.14 -1.89 6.75
C LYS A 70 13.30 -1.76 8.02
N GLY A 71 11.99 -1.57 7.89
CA GLY A 71 11.05 -1.48 9.01
C GLY A 71 10.60 -2.85 9.50
N ASP A 72 10.42 -2.99 10.82
CA ASP A 72 9.87 -4.21 11.43
C ASP A 72 8.37 -4.36 11.16
N TRP A 73 7.73 -3.25 10.83
CA TRP A 73 6.34 -3.17 10.39
C TRP A 73 6.29 -2.67 8.96
N LEU A 74 5.36 -3.25 8.20
CA LEU A 74 5.11 -2.91 6.82
C LEU A 74 3.72 -2.30 6.69
N LEU A 75 3.61 -1.25 5.87
CA LEU A 75 2.34 -0.72 5.40
C LEU A 75 2.24 -0.94 3.90
N LEU A 76 1.37 -1.84 3.46
CA LEU A 76 1.12 -2.11 2.06
C LEU A 76 -0.07 -1.27 1.59
N LEU A 77 0.10 -0.56 0.47
CA LEU A 77 -0.91 0.32 -0.11
C LEU A 77 -1.06 0.06 -1.61
N GLU A 78 -2.29 0.23 -2.12
CA GLU A 78 -2.53 0.34 -3.55
C GLU A 78 -2.09 1.73 -4.05
N PRO A 79 -1.48 1.84 -5.25
CA PRO A 79 -1.25 3.14 -5.87
C PRO A 79 -2.61 3.84 -6.10
N GLY A 80 -2.69 5.11 -5.71
CA GLY A 80 -3.88 5.93 -5.71
C GLY A 80 -4.62 5.99 -4.37
N ALA A 81 -4.30 5.12 -3.41
CA ALA A 81 -4.86 5.19 -2.07
C ALA A 81 -4.24 6.36 -1.29
N ARG A 82 -5.03 7.05 -0.47
CA ARG A 82 -4.56 8.19 0.34
C ARG A 82 -4.98 8.04 1.78
N LEU A 83 -4.03 8.11 2.70
CA LEU A 83 -4.30 8.04 4.13
C LEU A 83 -4.91 9.36 4.61
N VAL A 84 -5.90 9.28 5.50
CA VAL A 84 -6.55 10.44 6.12
C VAL A 84 -5.71 10.93 7.30
N GLU A 85 -5.79 12.22 7.60
CA GLU A 85 -5.19 12.82 8.80
C GLU A 85 -5.48 12.00 10.07
N GLY A 86 -4.50 11.93 10.99
CA GLY A 86 -4.56 11.09 12.19
C GLY A 86 -4.09 9.63 11.98
N TRP A 87 -3.73 9.25 10.76
CA TRP A 87 -3.27 7.88 10.49
C TRP A 87 -1.94 7.54 11.18
N ILE A 88 -1.07 8.54 11.35
CA ILE A 88 0.30 8.35 11.84
C ILE A 88 0.24 7.86 13.29
N GLU A 89 -0.51 8.57 14.13
CA GLU A 89 -0.72 8.27 15.54
C GLU A 89 -1.40 6.91 15.72
N ALA A 90 -2.41 6.61 14.91
CA ALA A 90 -3.11 5.34 14.95
C ALA A 90 -2.20 4.17 14.62
N VAL A 91 -1.38 4.28 13.55
CA VAL A 91 -0.42 3.23 13.18
C VAL A 91 0.71 3.12 14.19
N ALA A 92 1.25 4.23 14.68
CA ALA A 92 2.29 4.24 15.70
C ALA A 92 1.80 3.55 17.00
N SER A 93 0.62 3.92 17.49
CA SER A 93 0.00 3.30 18.66
C SER A 93 -0.27 1.80 18.48
N HIS A 94 -0.78 1.41 17.30
CA HIS A 94 -1.05 0.01 16.97
C HIS A 94 0.21 -0.86 16.94
N THR A 95 1.26 -0.35 16.29
CA THR A 95 2.53 -1.08 16.12
C THR A 95 3.37 -1.11 17.39
N ALA A 96 3.31 -0.07 18.24
CA ALA A 96 3.95 -0.05 19.56
C ALA A 96 3.41 -1.14 20.49
N ARG A 97 2.12 -1.46 20.39
CA ARG A 97 1.47 -2.55 21.13
C ARG A 97 1.75 -3.95 20.55
N GLN A 98 2.52 -4.03 19.45
CA GLN A 98 2.87 -5.27 18.75
C GLN A 98 1.68 -6.21 18.49
N THR A 99 0.55 -5.65 18.07
CA THR A 99 -0.66 -6.45 17.91
C THR A 99 -0.66 -7.26 16.60
N MET A 100 -1.79 -7.82 16.19
CA MET A 100 -1.91 -8.52 14.92
C MET A 100 -1.94 -7.57 13.71
N ALA A 101 -2.01 -8.13 12.51
CA ALA A 101 -2.19 -7.35 11.30
C ALA A 101 -3.46 -6.48 11.36
N ALA A 102 -3.47 -5.36 10.64
CA ALA A 102 -4.56 -4.42 10.70
C ALA A 102 -4.82 -3.71 9.36
N ARG A 103 -6.02 -3.15 9.22
CA ARG A 103 -6.47 -2.41 8.05
C ARG A 103 -7.14 -1.12 8.45
N PHE A 104 -7.13 -0.15 7.54
CA PHE A 104 -7.79 1.13 7.76
C PHE A 104 -9.30 1.01 7.57
N SER A 105 -10.01 1.98 8.14
CA SER A 105 -11.41 2.22 7.85
C SER A 105 -11.56 2.95 6.52
N ARG A 106 -12.59 2.68 5.71
CA ARG A 106 -12.84 3.50 4.52
C ARG A 106 -13.36 4.87 4.92
N ALA A 107 -12.77 5.92 4.33
CA ALA A 107 -13.18 7.29 4.57
C ALA A 107 -14.64 7.53 4.13
N ARG A 108 -15.39 8.29 4.94
CA ARG A 108 -16.78 8.64 4.63
C ARG A 108 -16.81 9.63 3.48
N GLY A 109 -17.63 9.37 2.46
CA GLY A 109 -17.73 10.21 1.26
C GLY A 109 -17.01 9.68 0.03
N SER A 110 -16.36 8.50 0.12
CA SER A 110 -16.02 7.70 -1.06
C SER A 110 -17.33 7.28 -1.73
N ARG A 111 -17.86 8.13 -2.62
CA ARG A 111 -19.11 7.93 -3.39
C ARG A 111 -18.96 6.83 -4.43
N THR A 112 -18.54 5.65 -4.01
CA THR A 112 -18.68 4.44 -4.81
C THR A 112 -20.16 4.09 -4.76
N SER A 113 -20.87 4.30 -5.88
CA SER A 113 -22.24 3.84 -6.06
C SER A 113 -22.37 2.41 -5.55
N PHE A 114 -23.47 2.08 -4.87
CA PHE A 114 -23.72 0.74 -4.31
C PHE A 114 -23.46 -0.37 -5.35
N LEU A 115 -23.73 -0.10 -6.63
CA LEU A 115 -23.46 -1.00 -7.75
C LEU A 115 -21.96 -1.27 -7.97
N ALA A 116 -21.11 -0.23 -7.92
CA ALA A 116 -19.67 -0.39 -8.08
C ALA A 116 -19.03 -1.18 -6.92
N ARG A 117 -19.68 -1.26 -5.76
CA ARG A 117 -19.24 -2.10 -4.62
C ARG A 117 -19.43 -3.60 -4.89
N VAL A 118 -20.42 -3.97 -5.70
CA VAL A 118 -20.69 -5.36 -6.08
C VAL A 118 -19.80 -5.79 -7.27
N PHE A 119 -19.49 -4.86 -8.17
CA PHE A 119 -18.65 -5.12 -9.35
C PHE A 119 -17.15 -4.87 -9.15
N SER A 120 -16.75 -4.09 -8.14
CA SER A 120 -15.35 -4.02 -7.72
C SER A 120 -15.04 -5.33 -7.01
N GLY A 121 -14.39 -6.26 -7.71
CA GLY A 121 -13.90 -7.50 -7.11
C GLY A 121 -13.23 -7.25 -5.76
N ASN A 122 -13.29 -8.23 -4.87
CA ASN A 122 -12.82 -8.15 -3.49
C ASN A 122 -11.32 -7.78 -3.42
N ARG A 123 -11.02 -6.47 -3.48
CA ARG A 123 -9.67 -5.91 -3.38
C ARG A 123 -9.25 -5.96 -1.92
N ALA A 124 -8.56 -7.02 -1.56
CA ALA A 124 -8.08 -7.29 -0.21
C ALA A 124 -7.14 -6.20 0.32
N LEU A 125 -6.44 -5.48 -0.58
CA LEU A 125 -5.55 -4.37 -0.23
C LEU A 125 -6.20 -2.99 -0.30
N ALA A 126 -7.47 -2.86 -0.71
CA ALA A 126 -8.13 -1.55 -0.86
C ALA A 126 -8.15 -0.74 0.43
N ASP A 127 -8.22 -1.41 1.58
CA ASP A 127 -8.26 -0.80 2.90
C ASP A 127 -6.85 -0.63 3.51
N GLY A 128 -5.80 -0.83 2.71
CA GLY A 128 -4.41 -0.92 3.17
C GLY A 128 -4.16 -2.12 4.09
N LEU A 129 -2.90 -2.43 4.33
CA LEU A 129 -2.51 -3.49 5.26
C LEU A 129 -1.29 -3.08 6.08
N VAL A 130 -1.46 -3.04 7.40
CA VAL A 130 -0.38 -2.94 8.38
C VAL A 130 -0.07 -4.35 8.89
N ILE A 131 1.17 -4.81 8.74
CA ILE A 131 1.58 -6.18 9.09
C ILE A 131 3.05 -6.21 9.54
N SER A 132 3.42 -7.13 10.43
CA SER A 132 4.84 -7.30 10.77
C SER A 132 5.63 -7.83 9.57
N LYS A 133 6.89 -7.38 9.42
CA LYS A 133 7.80 -7.86 8.36
C LYS A 133 7.97 -9.38 8.42
N ARG A 134 8.03 -9.95 9.63
CA ARG A 134 8.11 -11.40 9.85
C ARG A 134 6.92 -12.16 9.23
N GLN A 135 5.69 -11.70 9.50
CA GLN A 135 4.49 -12.33 8.94
C GLN A 135 4.44 -12.15 7.42
N ALA A 136 4.71 -10.93 6.92
CA ALA A 136 4.73 -10.65 5.49
C ALA A 136 5.75 -11.52 4.74
N ALA A 137 6.95 -11.70 5.28
CA ALA A 137 7.99 -12.55 4.70
C ALA A 137 7.60 -14.04 4.67
N SER A 138 6.81 -14.50 5.64
CA SER A 138 6.26 -15.86 5.64
C SER A 138 5.20 -16.02 4.55
N LEU A 139 4.27 -15.06 4.44
CA LEU A 139 3.19 -15.08 3.47
C LEU A 139 3.70 -14.90 2.03
N SER A 140 4.78 -14.15 1.83
CA SER A 140 5.34 -13.88 0.49
C SER A 140 6.00 -15.09 -0.16
N LYS A 141 6.15 -16.21 0.56
CA LYS A 141 6.65 -17.47 -0.01
C LYS A 141 5.64 -18.11 -0.96
N SER A 142 4.35 -17.88 -0.73
CA SER A 142 3.25 -18.43 -1.53
C SER A 142 2.42 -17.35 -2.25
N ALA A 143 2.47 -16.10 -1.79
CA ALA A 143 1.78 -14.98 -2.42
C ALA A 143 2.64 -14.34 -3.53
N GLY A 144 2.10 -14.30 -4.75
CA GLY A 144 2.75 -13.67 -5.90
C GLY A 144 2.53 -12.15 -6.05
N SER A 145 1.73 -11.54 -5.17
CA SER A 145 1.40 -10.11 -5.22
C SER A 145 1.04 -9.55 -3.84
N ALA A 146 1.06 -8.22 -3.70
CA ALA A 146 0.64 -7.52 -2.49
C ALA A 146 -0.83 -7.82 -2.15
N GLU A 147 -1.67 -7.94 -3.18
CA GLU A 147 -3.07 -8.28 -3.07
C GLU A 147 -3.29 -9.72 -2.57
N ALA A 148 -2.45 -10.66 -3.01
CA ALA A 148 -2.50 -12.05 -2.53
C ALA A 148 -2.07 -12.14 -1.05
N LEU A 149 -1.06 -11.35 -0.63
CA LEU A 149 -0.62 -11.27 0.77
C LEU A 149 -1.74 -10.81 1.71
N ALA A 150 -2.57 -9.87 1.26
CA ALA A 150 -3.64 -9.32 2.08
C ALA A 150 -4.83 -10.28 2.25
N ARG A 151 -4.97 -11.29 1.39
CA ARG A 151 -6.17 -12.12 1.29
C ARG A 151 -6.23 -13.16 2.43
N GLY A 152 -7.40 -13.33 3.03
CA GLY A 152 -7.64 -14.37 4.06
C GLY A 152 -6.95 -14.12 5.40
N LEU A 153 -6.33 -12.96 5.62
CA LEU A 153 -5.62 -12.63 6.85
C LEU A 153 -6.60 -12.13 7.93
N ALA A 154 -6.50 -12.70 9.13
CA ALA A 154 -7.18 -12.14 10.30
C ALA A 154 -6.58 -10.75 10.61
N THR A 155 -7.43 -9.73 10.68
CA THR A 155 -7.00 -8.34 10.85
C THR A 155 -7.85 -7.59 11.87
N LYS A 156 -7.25 -6.61 12.56
CA LYS A 156 -7.96 -5.57 13.30
C LYS A 156 -8.25 -4.37 12.42
N LYS A 157 -9.27 -3.62 12.79
CA LYS A 157 -9.58 -2.32 12.18
C LYS A 157 -8.84 -1.22 12.95
N LEU A 158 -8.11 -0.36 12.24
CA LEU A 158 -7.45 0.81 12.80
C LEU A 158 -8.47 1.92 13.02
N ASP A 159 -8.22 2.71 14.05
CA ASP A 159 -8.87 4.01 14.27
C ASP A 159 -8.24 5.09 13.39
N ALA A 160 -8.21 4.80 12.09
CA ALA A 160 -7.70 5.68 11.04
C ALA A 160 -8.38 5.34 9.72
N GLU A 161 -8.52 6.34 8.86
CA GLU A 161 -9.25 6.23 7.61
C GLU A 161 -8.33 6.25 6.37
N ILE A 162 -8.81 5.63 5.29
CA ILE A 162 -8.17 5.62 3.97
C ILE A 162 -9.18 5.98 2.89
N TRP A 163 -8.78 6.86 1.98
CA TRP A 163 -9.40 7.00 0.68
C TRP A 163 -8.88 5.90 -0.23
N VAL A 164 -9.74 4.93 -0.55
CA VAL A 164 -9.37 3.78 -1.39
C VAL A 164 -8.95 4.25 -2.78
N ALA A 165 -8.00 3.52 -3.38
CA ALA A 165 -7.59 3.80 -4.76
C ALA A 165 -8.81 3.66 -5.70
N PRO A 166 -8.98 4.58 -6.68
CA PRO A 166 -10.01 4.42 -7.70
C PRO A 166 -9.78 3.12 -8.49
N PRO A 167 -10.84 2.49 -9.02
CA PRO A 167 -10.69 1.32 -9.87
C PRO A 167 -9.78 1.66 -11.06
N LYS A 168 -8.76 0.84 -11.30
CA LYS A 168 -7.89 1.03 -12.47
C LYS A 168 -8.71 0.78 -13.73
N GLN A 169 -8.90 1.82 -14.55
CA GLN A 169 -9.42 1.63 -15.90
C GLN A 169 -8.34 0.88 -16.68
N GLN A 170 -8.61 -0.37 -17.06
CA GLN A 170 -7.76 -1.07 -18.02
C GLN A 170 -7.78 -0.25 -19.30
N ARG A 171 -6.76 0.59 -19.53
CA ARG A 171 -6.50 1.14 -20.87
C ARG A 171 -6.24 -0.08 -21.75
N ARG A 172 -7.23 -0.45 -22.57
CA ARG A 172 -7.03 -1.43 -23.64
C ARG A 172 -5.83 -0.95 -24.45
N ALA A 173 -4.81 -1.78 -24.60
CA ALA A 173 -3.73 -1.50 -25.51
C ALA A 173 -4.34 -1.17 -26.89
N PRO A 174 -3.87 -0.13 -27.61
CA PRO A 174 -4.25 0.04 -29.00
C PRO A 174 -3.82 -1.24 -29.75
N LYS A 175 -4.72 -1.75 -30.59
CA LYS A 175 -4.45 -2.90 -31.46
C LYS A 175 -3.32 -2.60 -32.44
#